data_AF-A0A1V3PBZ3-F1
#
_entry.id   AF-A0A1V3PBZ3-F1
#
_cell.length_a   1.000
_cell.length_b   1.000
_cell.length_c   1.000
_cell.angle_alpha   90.00
_cell.angle_beta   90.00
_cell.angle_gamma   90.00
#
_symmetry.space_group_name_H-M   'P 1'
#
loop_
_entity.id
_entity.type
_entity.pdbx_description
1 polymer ?
#
loop_
_entity_poly.entity_id
_entity_poly.type
_entity_poly.pdbx_seq_one_letter_code
_entity_poly.pdbx_strand_id
1 'polypeptide(L)'
;MVPLVIGVTSHRNLAASEIEPIRQRVRSFLARLQREYPGLPLLLLSALAEGGDRLVAHEALAAGAKLLAPLPLPRELYEDDFTDPASRAEFDALCAQAEVMELPLHADQPLHEVGSPGTARDRRYAQAGIYIASHCHILLAIWDGKPSTRIGGTAQIVSYHLDGALPGHPSRRRRARHALGTGDERLLYHIVCSRDAADGMPAAGLQPLQTVWRSAATAVAADPDKPAEFQRMFAHMAGFNADCAKYAAAIEAATAAQRQARASAVAGIDRLFHAADWLAVHFQRRVLLALRSTYTLAALMGIAFACYAHLPGQNYMIYLFLLLFALGAYVAVLAHHREWHRKYLDYRALAEGLRIQSYWRRANISLGGEHEFAHDNFLQRQNVELGWIRNVMRVSALYPSAAPAASEEAELASVVAEWVGESGKSGQLHYYEHKTAEHAGLHHVTETIGSISLWGGIAISVFLAVFVFRLSDAQKTVLVTMMAALSIIAAVREAYAYRKADKELIKQYRFMQRIFTSARVALDRTHDPEEQREILLSLGDAALTEHAEWTLMQRERQVEHGKL
;
A
#
# COMPACT_ATOMS: atom_id res chain seq x y z
N MET A 1 -5.20 -12.58 6.83
CA MET A 1 -4.04 -12.67 5.90
C MET A 1 -4.49 -12.13 4.56
N VAL A 2 -3.61 -11.44 3.85
CA VAL A 2 -3.88 -10.88 2.52
C VAL A 2 -3.64 -11.98 1.46
N PRO A 3 -4.60 -12.30 0.58
CA PRO A 3 -4.41 -13.26 -0.50
C PRO A 3 -3.71 -12.66 -1.73
N LEU A 4 -3.14 -13.52 -2.57
CA LEU A 4 -2.78 -13.17 -3.94
C LEU A 4 -4.03 -13.35 -4.83
N VAL A 5 -4.54 -12.24 -5.36
CA VAL A 5 -5.78 -12.21 -6.13
C VAL A 5 -5.49 -12.42 -7.62
N ILE A 6 -6.08 -13.46 -8.19
CA ILE A 6 -5.96 -13.83 -9.60
C ILE A 6 -7.31 -13.60 -10.26
N GLY A 7 -7.40 -12.67 -11.20
CA GLY A 7 -8.58 -12.47 -12.02
C GLY A 7 -8.53 -13.37 -13.25
N VAL A 8 -9.68 -13.81 -13.76
CA VAL A 8 -9.75 -14.61 -14.98
C VAL A 8 -10.54 -13.88 -16.04
N THR A 9 -10.05 -13.97 -17.28
CA THR A 9 -10.85 -13.68 -18.46
C THR A 9 -10.51 -14.67 -19.56
N SER A 10 -11.52 -15.30 -20.15
CA SER A 10 -11.31 -16.31 -21.18
C SER A 10 -12.32 -16.24 -22.32
N HIS A 11 -11.95 -16.79 -23.47
CA HIS A 11 -12.90 -17.13 -24.53
C HIS A 11 -13.83 -18.26 -24.09
N ARG A 12 -15.12 -18.16 -24.48
CA ARG A 12 -16.11 -19.22 -24.21
C ARG A 12 -15.92 -20.45 -25.10
N ASN A 13 -15.53 -20.24 -26.36
CA ASN A 13 -15.39 -21.29 -27.37
C ASN A 13 -13.93 -21.70 -27.61
N LEU A 14 -13.29 -22.32 -26.61
CA LEU A 14 -11.93 -22.84 -26.73
C LEU A 14 -11.90 -24.08 -27.66
N ALA A 15 -10.80 -24.25 -28.42
CA ALA A 15 -10.62 -25.44 -29.25
C ALA A 15 -10.54 -26.72 -28.37
N ALA A 16 -11.34 -27.74 -28.70
CA ALA A 16 -11.44 -28.97 -27.91
C ALA A 16 -10.10 -29.69 -27.69
N SER A 17 -9.20 -29.66 -28.68
CA SER A 17 -7.86 -30.25 -28.59
C SER A 17 -6.94 -29.54 -27.58
N GLU A 18 -7.25 -28.30 -27.21
CA GLU A 18 -6.41 -27.47 -26.33
C GLU A 18 -6.91 -27.42 -24.89
N ILE A 19 -8.12 -27.92 -24.59
CA ILE A 19 -8.73 -27.84 -23.25
C ILE A 19 -7.83 -28.47 -22.17
N GLU A 20 -7.41 -29.73 -22.33
CA GLU A 20 -6.56 -30.39 -21.33
C GLU A 20 -5.14 -29.80 -21.26
N PRO A 21 -4.45 -29.49 -22.38
CA PRO A 21 -3.21 -28.75 -22.32
C PRO A 21 -3.31 -27.39 -21.60
N ILE A 22 -4.38 -26.62 -21.83
CA ILE A 22 -4.63 -25.35 -21.10
C ILE A 22 -4.79 -25.63 -19.60
N ARG A 23 -5.55 -26.66 -19.23
CA ARG A 23 -5.73 -27.09 -17.84
C ARG A 23 -4.39 -27.39 -17.15
N GLN A 24 -3.48 -28.08 -17.84
CA GLN A 24 -2.13 -28.34 -17.34
C GLN A 24 -1.30 -27.05 -17.15
N ARG A 25 -1.43 -26.08 -18.07
CA ARG A 25 -0.77 -24.76 -17.92
C ARG A 25 -1.30 -24.00 -16.72
N VAL A 26 -2.62 -24.00 -16.50
CA VAL A 26 -3.26 -23.37 -15.34
C VAL A 26 -2.78 -24.01 -14.03
N ARG A 27 -2.78 -25.35 -13.92
CA ARG A 27 -2.22 -26.07 -12.76
C ARG A 27 -0.77 -25.68 -12.48
N SER A 28 0.05 -25.67 -13.52
CA SER A 28 1.48 -25.32 -13.41
C SER A 28 1.69 -23.89 -12.94
N PHE A 29 0.87 -22.96 -13.44
CA PHE A 29 0.87 -21.55 -13.04
C PHE A 29 0.50 -21.38 -11.56
N LEU A 30 -0.61 -21.98 -11.12
CA LEU A 30 -1.05 -21.91 -9.72
C LEU A 30 -0.02 -22.53 -8.76
N ALA A 31 0.52 -23.71 -9.11
CA ALA A 31 1.55 -24.37 -8.32
C ALA A 31 2.86 -23.56 -8.24
N ARG A 32 3.24 -22.86 -9.32
CA ARG A 32 4.39 -21.94 -9.32
C ARG A 32 4.16 -20.79 -8.34
N LEU A 33 2.99 -20.16 -8.36
CA LEU A 33 2.66 -19.07 -7.44
C LEU A 33 2.67 -19.50 -5.98
N GLN A 34 2.11 -20.66 -5.66
CA GLN A 34 2.12 -21.20 -4.29
C GLN A 34 3.54 -21.49 -3.79
N ARG A 35 4.42 -21.99 -4.67
CA ARG A 35 5.81 -22.28 -4.32
C ARG A 35 6.63 -21.00 -4.13
N GLU A 36 6.44 -20.00 -4.99
CA GLU A 36 7.13 -18.71 -4.90
C GLU A 36 6.65 -17.89 -3.69
N TYR A 37 5.36 -17.99 -3.35
CA TYR A 37 4.72 -17.16 -2.33
C TYR A 37 3.84 -17.96 -1.34
N PRO A 38 4.42 -18.87 -0.53
CA PRO A 38 3.65 -19.70 0.40
C PRO A 38 2.91 -18.90 1.48
N GLY A 39 3.36 -17.67 1.77
CA GLY A 39 2.69 -16.75 2.68
C GLY A 39 1.49 -16.00 2.10
N LEU A 40 1.16 -16.21 0.82
CA LEU A 40 0.04 -15.57 0.13
C LEU A 40 -0.98 -16.65 -0.33
N PRO A 41 -2.08 -16.87 0.41
CA PRO A 41 -3.14 -17.77 -0.05
C PRO A 41 -3.72 -17.28 -1.38
N LEU A 42 -4.08 -18.19 -2.28
CA LEU A 42 -4.65 -17.83 -3.58
C LEU A 42 -6.14 -17.51 -3.46
N LEU A 43 -6.58 -16.45 -4.13
CA LEU A 43 -7.98 -16.09 -4.33
C LEU A 43 -8.23 -15.91 -5.83
N LEU A 44 -9.17 -16.68 -6.40
CA LEU A 44 -9.60 -16.52 -7.78
C LEU A 44 -10.83 -15.60 -7.86
N LEU A 45 -10.79 -14.62 -8.76
CA LEU A 45 -11.93 -13.83 -9.20
C LEU A 45 -12.36 -14.31 -10.59
N SER A 46 -13.58 -14.81 -10.73
CA SER A 46 -14.13 -15.22 -12.02
C SER A 46 -15.62 -14.93 -12.08
N ALA A 47 -16.10 -14.47 -13.24
CA ALA A 47 -17.53 -14.31 -13.48
C ALA A 47 -18.25 -15.65 -13.73
N LEU A 48 -17.51 -16.79 -13.72
CA LEU A 48 -18.02 -18.14 -13.96
C LEU A 48 -18.71 -18.31 -15.33
N ALA A 49 -18.30 -17.51 -16.32
CA ALA A 49 -18.75 -17.67 -17.68
C ALA A 49 -18.37 -19.05 -18.23
N GLU A 50 -19.22 -19.60 -19.10
CA GLU A 50 -18.97 -20.88 -19.75
C GLU A 50 -17.63 -20.88 -20.51
N GLY A 51 -16.94 -22.02 -20.51
CA GLY A 51 -15.65 -22.20 -21.16
C GLY A 51 -14.48 -22.04 -20.20
N GLY A 52 -13.48 -21.23 -20.58
CA GLY A 52 -12.21 -21.20 -19.83
C GLY A 52 -12.29 -20.59 -18.43
N ASP A 53 -13.28 -19.73 -18.15
CA ASP A 53 -13.49 -19.15 -16.82
C ASP A 53 -13.81 -20.26 -15.78
N ARG A 54 -14.76 -21.15 -16.08
CA ARG A 54 -15.08 -22.32 -15.23
C ARG A 54 -13.96 -23.35 -15.17
N LEU A 55 -13.24 -23.57 -16.28
CA LEU A 55 -12.06 -24.43 -16.30
C LEU A 55 -11.03 -23.96 -15.27
N VAL A 56 -10.70 -22.66 -15.26
CA VAL A 56 -9.77 -22.10 -14.28
C VAL A 56 -10.35 -22.19 -12.86
N ALA A 57 -11.64 -21.94 -12.68
CA ALA A 57 -12.30 -22.05 -11.37
C ALA A 57 -12.12 -23.45 -10.77
N HIS A 58 -12.34 -24.51 -11.55
CA HIS A 58 -12.11 -25.89 -11.11
C HIS A 58 -10.65 -26.14 -10.72
N GLU A 59 -9.70 -25.70 -11.53
CA GLU A 59 -8.27 -25.91 -11.24
C GLU A 59 -7.79 -25.10 -10.03
N ALA A 60 -8.33 -23.90 -9.82
CA ALA A 60 -8.04 -23.08 -8.66
C ALA A 60 -8.58 -23.71 -7.38
N LEU A 61 -9.82 -24.19 -7.37
CA LEU A 61 -10.41 -24.91 -6.24
C LEU A 61 -9.63 -26.19 -5.93
N ALA A 62 -9.25 -26.97 -6.95
CA ALA A 62 -8.42 -28.17 -6.78
C ALA A 62 -7.03 -27.85 -6.19
N ALA A 63 -6.48 -26.68 -6.49
CA ALA A 63 -5.24 -26.19 -5.90
C ALA A 63 -5.42 -25.60 -4.48
N GLY A 64 -6.63 -25.59 -3.92
CA GLY A 64 -6.95 -25.03 -2.60
C GLY A 64 -7.08 -23.51 -2.56
N ALA A 65 -7.26 -22.86 -3.72
CA ALA A 65 -7.59 -21.44 -3.77
C ALA A 65 -9.03 -21.19 -3.30
N LYS A 66 -9.29 -20.01 -2.76
CA LYS A 66 -10.65 -19.52 -2.57
C LYS A 66 -11.21 -19.02 -3.90
N LEU A 67 -12.53 -19.08 -4.07
CA LEU A 67 -13.23 -18.57 -5.25
C LEU A 67 -14.19 -17.47 -4.83
N LEU A 68 -14.05 -16.28 -5.41
CA LEU A 68 -15.01 -15.18 -5.31
C LEU A 68 -15.59 -14.93 -6.71
N ALA A 69 -16.91 -14.97 -6.81
CA ALA A 69 -17.65 -14.91 -8.06
C ALA A 69 -18.44 -13.59 -8.18
N PRO A 70 -17.84 -12.52 -8.72
CA PRO A 70 -18.56 -11.30 -9.06
C PRO A 70 -19.46 -11.56 -10.29
N LEU A 71 -20.76 -11.72 -10.05
CA LEU A 71 -21.71 -12.01 -11.13
C LEU A 71 -22.16 -10.71 -11.83
N PRO A 72 -22.24 -10.71 -13.18
CA PRO A 72 -22.71 -9.55 -13.95
C PRO A 72 -24.20 -9.26 -13.72
N LEU A 73 -24.96 -10.29 -13.38
CA LEU A 73 -26.40 -10.30 -13.21
C LEU A 73 -26.76 -11.03 -11.91
N PRO A 74 -27.96 -10.80 -11.36
CA PRO A 74 -28.50 -11.67 -10.33
C PRO A 74 -28.42 -13.14 -10.75
N ARG A 75 -28.14 -14.03 -9.81
CA ARG A 75 -27.85 -15.45 -10.11
C ARG A 75 -28.90 -16.07 -11.03
N GLU A 76 -30.17 -15.85 -10.72
CA GLU A 76 -31.33 -16.40 -11.44
C GLU A 76 -31.33 -15.98 -12.92
N LEU A 77 -31.10 -14.69 -13.19
CA LEU A 77 -31.05 -14.14 -14.55
C LEU A 77 -29.79 -14.56 -15.31
N TYR A 78 -28.69 -14.81 -14.58
CA TYR A 78 -27.45 -15.25 -15.20
C TYR A 78 -27.52 -16.72 -15.63
N GLU A 79 -28.18 -17.55 -14.83
CA GLU A 79 -28.39 -18.97 -15.12
C GLU A 79 -29.18 -19.19 -16.42
N ASP A 80 -30.13 -18.30 -16.72
CA ASP A 80 -30.92 -18.31 -17.96
C ASP A 80 -30.05 -18.20 -19.24
N ASP A 81 -28.83 -17.66 -19.15
CA ASP A 81 -27.91 -17.57 -20.30
C ASP A 81 -27.26 -18.92 -20.65
N PHE A 82 -27.41 -19.95 -19.81
CA PHE A 82 -26.86 -21.29 -20.05
C PHE A 82 -27.96 -22.23 -20.54
N THR A 83 -27.96 -22.54 -21.84
CA THR A 83 -29.02 -23.36 -22.45
C THR A 83 -28.89 -24.86 -22.15
N ASP A 84 -27.66 -25.37 -22.01
CA ASP A 84 -27.38 -26.77 -21.68
C ASP A 84 -27.59 -27.07 -20.18
N PRO A 85 -28.43 -28.06 -19.81
CA PRO A 85 -28.59 -28.49 -18.43
C PRO A 85 -27.28 -28.86 -17.71
N ALA A 86 -26.30 -29.44 -18.41
CA ALA A 86 -25.02 -29.79 -17.80
C ALA A 86 -24.20 -28.54 -17.44
N SER A 87 -24.24 -27.52 -18.32
CA SER A 87 -23.62 -26.21 -18.08
C SER A 87 -24.24 -25.48 -16.89
N ARG A 88 -25.57 -25.58 -16.68
CA ARG A 88 -26.25 -25.05 -15.48
C ARG A 88 -25.81 -25.78 -14.20
N ALA A 89 -25.78 -27.11 -14.22
CA ALA A 89 -25.35 -27.91 -13.07
C ALA A 89 -23.89 -27.63 -12.66
N GLU A 90 -23.00 -27.42 -13.63
CA GLU A 90 -21.61 -27.03 -13.38
C GLU A 90 -21.53 -25.64 -12.72
N PHE A 91 -22.28 -24.66 -13.23
CA PHE A 91 -22.35 -23.32 -12.66
C PHE A 91 -22.83 -23.35 -11.20
N ASP A 92 -23.90 -24.10 -10.92
CA ASP A 92 -24.43 -24.25 -9.56
C ASP A 92 -23.42 -24.89 -8.60
N ALA A 93 -22.71 -25.92 -9.06
CA ALA A 93 -21.69 -26.60 -8.26
C ALA A 93 -20.50 -25.68 -7.94
N LEU A 94 -20.12 -24.79 -8.86
CA LEU A 94 -19.09 -23.78 -8.64
C LEU A 94 -19.58 -22.66 -7.72
N CYS A 95 -20.80 -22.16 -7.91
CA CYS A 95 -21.41 -21.17 -7.02
C CYS A 95 -21.53 -21.67 -5.58
N ALA A 96 -21.82 -22.96 -5.37
CA ALA A 96 -21.89 -23.56 -4.03
C ALA A 96 -20.52 -23.60 -3.30
N GLN A 97 -19.41 -23.53 -4.05
CA GLN A 97 -18.04 -23.49 -3.53
C GLN A 97 -17.42 -22.08 -3.57
N ALA A 98 -18.12 -21.13 -4.17
CA ALA A 98 -17.71 -19.74 -4.29
C ALA A 98 -18.37 -18.86 -3.23
N GLU A 99 -17.67 -17.81 -2.84
CA GLU A 99 -18.35 -16.63 -2.31
C GLU A 99 -18.97 -15.88 -3.49
N VAL A 100 -20.29 -15.85 -3.57
CA VAL A 100 -21.01 -15.22 -4.69
C VAL A 100 -21.33 -13.78 -4.33
N MET A 101 -21.02 -12.87 -5.24
CA MET A 101 -21.28 -11.44 -5.07
C MET A 101 -21.98 -10.89 -6.30
N GLU A 102 -23.18 -10.37 -6.09
CA GLU A 102 -23.92 -9.68 -7.14
C GLU A 102 -23.47 -8.23 -7.22
N LEU A 103 -22.98 -7.80 -8.39
CA LEU A 103 -22.56 -6.41 -8.55
C LEU A 103 -23.78 -5.48 -8.50
N PRO A 104 -23.73 -4.37 -7.73
CA PRO A 104 -24.87 -3.49 -7.55
C PRO A 104 -25.42 -2.98 -8.89
N LEU A 105 -26.74 -2.84 -8.95
CA LEU A 105 -27.42 -2.19 -10.06
C LEU A 105 -27.26 -0.68 -9.89
N HIS A 106 -26.80 0.03 -10.93
CA HIS A 106 -26.84 1.48 -10.91
C HIS A 106 -28.31 1.94 -10.90
N ALA A 107 -28.62 2.97 -10.11
CA ALA A 107 -29.97 3.51 -9.97
C ALA A 107 -30.65 3.86 -11.32
N ASP A 108 -29.84 4.17 -12.33
CA ASP A 108 -30.30 4.56 -13.68
C ASP A 108 -30.57 3.37 -14.62
N GLN A 109 -30.43 2.11 -14.18
CA GLN A 109 -30.64 0.90 -15.00
C GLN A 109 -31.54 -0.10 -14.28
N PRO A 110 -32.87 0.01 -14.43
CA PRO A 110 -33.80 -0.91 -13.80
C PRO A 110 -33.68 -2.34 -14.38
N LEU A 111 -33.87 -3.35 -13.53
CA LEU A 111 -33.71 -4.78 -13.85
C LEU A 111 -34.41 -5.24 -15.15
N HIS A 112 -35.54 -4.62 -15.50
CA HIS A 112 -36.32 -4.99 -16.68
C HIS A 112 -35.59 -4.70 -18.01
N GLU A 113 -34.66 -3.72 -18.04
CA GLU A 113 -33.87 -3.40 -19.24
C GLU A 113 -32.74 -4.42 -19.50
N VAL A 114 -32.39 -5.21 -18.48
CA VAL A 114 -31.29 -6.18 -18.51
C VAL A 114 -31.77 -7.61 -18.75
N GLY A 115 -33.07 -7.86 -18.59
CA GLY A 115 -33.70 -9.18 -18.75
C GLY A 115 -33.63 -9.75 -20.18
N SER A 116 -33.41 -8.93 -21.20
CA SER A 116 -33.29 -9.36 -22.60
C SER A 116 -31.88 -9.16 -23.16
N PRO A 117 -31.40 -10.00 -24.10
CA PRO A 117 -30.13 -9.78 -24.80
C PRO A 117 -30.10 -8.40 -25.48
N GLY A 118 -29.05 -7.61 -25.23
CA GLY A 118 -28.92 -6.26 -25.76
C GLY A 118 -27.77 -5.49 -25.13
N THR A 119 -27.59 -4.23 -25.57
CA THR A 119 -26.46 -3.39 -25.16
C THR A 119 -26.41 -3.10 -23.65
N ALA A 120 -27.56 -3.06 -22.97
CA ALA A 120 -27.64 -2.90 -21.53
C ALA A 120 -27.06 -4.13 -20.79
N ARG A 121 -27.40 -5.35 -21.24
CA ARG A 121 -26.86 -6.61 -20.71
C ARG A 121 -25.36 -6.75 -21.01
N ASP A 122 -24.92 -6.42 -22.23
CA ASP A 122 -23.49 -6.42 -22.59
C ASP A 122 -22.65 -5.48 -21.72
N ARG A 123 -23.20 -4.33 -21.32
CA ARG A 123 -22.55 -3.42 -20.38
C ARG A 123 -22.37 -4.04 -18.99
N ARG A 124 -23.31 -4.88 -18.52
CA ARG A 124 -23.18 -5.61 -17.24
C ARG A 124 -22.05 -6.63 -17.28
N TYR A 125 -21.93 -7.36 -18.39
CA TYR A 125 -20.78 -8.23 -18.64
C TYR A 125 -19.45 -7.48 -18.65
N ALA A 126 -19.41 -6.32 -19.33
CA ALA A 126 -18.24 -5.45 -19.30
C ALA A 126 -17.92 -4.95 -17.88
N GLN A 127 -18.93 -4.56 -17.10
CA GLN A 127 -18.75 -4.13 -15.69
C GLN A 127 -18.16 -5.24 -14.83
N ALA A 128 -18.63 -6.48 -14.96
CA ALA A 128 -18.04 -7.62 -14.23
C ALA A 128 -16.58 -7.86 -14.63
N GLY A 129 -16.28 -7.83 -15.93
CA GLY A 129 -14.90 -7.95 -16.41
C GLY A 129 -13.98 -6.82 -15.93
N ILE A 130 -14.49 -5.57 -15.93
CA ILE A 130 -13.79 -4.39 -15.38
C ILE A 130 -13.53 -4.57 -13.88
N TYR A 131 -14.55 -5.02 -13.14
CA TYR A 131 -14.44 -5.25 -11.71
C TYR A 131 -13.33 -6.26 -11.41
N ILE A 132 -13.33 -7.42 -12.10
CA ILE A 132 -12.28 -8.44 -11.98
C ILE A 132 -10.90 -7.86 -12.32
N ALA A 133 -10.79 -7.21 -13.48
CA ALA A 133 -9.51 -6.68 -13.99
C ALA A 133 -8.92 -5.55 -13.12
N SER A 134 -9.75 -4.79 -12.43
CA SER A 134 -9.30 -3.72 -11.54
C SER A 134 -8.96 -4.19 -10.12
N HIS A 135 -9.53 -5.32 -9.67
CA HIS A 135 -9.30 -5.83 -8.32
C HIS A 135 -8.30 -7.00 -8.25
N CYS A 136 -7.92 -7.60 -9.39
CA CYS A 136 -6.89 -8.63 -9.42
C CYS A 136 -5.47 -8.05 -9.32
N HIS A 137 -4.56 -8.83 -8.73
CA HIS A 137 -3.11 -8.55 -8.79
C HIS A 137 -2.47 -9.15 -10.04
N ILE A 138 -3.02 -10.27 -10.51
CA ILE A 138 -2.62 -10.93 -11.75
C ILE A 138 -3.89 -11.23 -12.53
N LEU A 139 -3.99 -10.74 -13.77
CA LEU A 139 -5.04 -11.17 -14.69
C LEU A 139 -4.54 -12.38 -15.49
N LEU A 140 -5.18 -13.53 -15.32
CA LEU A 140 -4.99 -14.71 -16.14
C LEU A 140 -5.91 -14.61 -17.36
N ALA A 141 -5.31 -14.43 -18.54
CA ALA A 141 -6.04 -14.38 -19.80
C ALA A 141 -5.80 -15.63 -20.62
N ILE A 142 -6.88 -16.33 -20.98
CA ILE A 142 -6.85 -17.40 -21.99
C ILE A 142 -7.45 -16.81 -23.26
N TRP A 143 -6.59 -16.37 -24.18
CA TRP A 143 -6.93 -15.46 -25.26
C TRP A 143 -6.18 -15.81 -26.54
N ASP A 144 -6.78 -15.51 -27.70
CA ASP A 144 -6.21 -15.76 -29.02
C ASP A 144 -5.27 -14.64 -29.50
N GLY A 145 -5.11 -13.56 -28.73
CA GLY A 145 -4.29 -12.42 -29.13
C GLY A 145 -4.96 -11.44 -30.09
N LYS A 146 -6.21 -11.68 -30.50
CA LYS A 146 -6.93 -10.87 -31.50
C LYS A 146 -7.77 -9.76 -30.86
N PRO A 147 -7.85 -8.56 -31.46
CA PRO A 147 -8.73 -7.49 -30.98
C PRO A 147 -10.21 -7.86 -31.16
N SER A 148 -11.09 -7.23 -30.37
CA SER A 148 -12.54 -7.42 -30.49
C SER A 148 -13.31 -6.11 -30.40
N THR A 149 -14.36 -6.00 -31.23
CA THR A 149 -15.32 -4.90 -31.18
C THR A 149 -16.50 -5.18 -30.23
N ARG A 150 -16.63 -6.41 -29.70
CA ARG A 150 -17.72 -6.80 -28.80
C ARG A 150 -17.51 -6.21 -27.40
N ILE A 151 -18.51 -5.49 -26.90
CA ILE A 151 -18.52 -4.92 -25.56
C ILE A 151 -18.40 -6.04 -24.53
N GLY A 152 -17.42 -5.94 -23.61
CA GLY A 152 -17.24 -6.92 -22.53
C GLY A 152 -16.58 -8.24 -22.94
N GLY A 153 -16.07 -8.36 -24.17
CA GLY A 153 -15.30 -9.53 -24.59
C GLY A 153 -13.90 -9.60 -23.97
N THR A 154 -13.30 -10.80 -23.96
CA THR A 154 -11.96 -11.10 -23.41
C THR A 154 -10.90 -10.10 -23.86
N ALA A 155 -10.82 -9.80 -25.16
CA ALA A 155 -9.85 -8.86 -25.71
C ALA A 155 -10.03 -7.42 -25.18
N GLN A 156 -11.27 -6.99 -24.90
CA GLN A 156 -11.52 -5.68 -24.31
C GLN A 156 -11.14 -5.63 -22.84
N ILE A 157 -11.35 -6.71 -22.08
CA ILE A 157 -10.92 -6.78 -20.68
C ILE A 157 -9.39 -6.82 -20.59
N VAL A 158 -8.72 -7.54 -21.49
CA VAL A 158 -7.25 -7.53 -21.60
C VAL A 158 -6.72 -6.13 -21.93
N SER A 159 -7.28 -5.44 -22.93
CA SER A 159 -6.88 -4.06 -23.25
C SER A 159 -7.24 -3.09 -22.13
N TYR A 160 -8.36 -3.28 -21.44
CA TYR A 160 -8.70 -2.48 -20.26
C TYR A 160 -7.69 -2.66 -19.14
N HIS A 161 -7.29 -3.89 -18.87
CA HIS A 161 -6.28 -4.19 -17.87
C HIS A 161 -4.96 -3.54 -18.28
N LEU A 162 -4.43 -3.78 -19.48
CA LEU A 162 -3.13 -3.21 -19.85
C LEU A 162 -3.15 -1.68 -20.07
N ASP A 163 -4.15 -1.14 -20.79
CA ASP A 163 -4.16 0.25 -21.26
C ASP A 163 -5.06 1.18 -20.42
N GLY A 164 -5.86 0.63 -19.51
CA GLY A 164 -6.77 1.37 -18.63
C GLY A 164 -7.99 1.99 -19.31
N ALA A 165 -8.28 1.66 -20.57
CA ALA A 165 -9.34 2.25 -21.37
C ALA A 165 -10.35 1.20 -21.89
N LEU A 166 -11.65 1.50 -21.74
CA LEU A 166 -12.70 0.79 -22.48
C LEU A 166 -13.20 1.66 -23.64
N PRO A 167 -13.37 1.12 -24.87
CA PRO A 167 -14.08 1.82 -25.93
C PRO A 167 -15.53 2.11 -25.52
N GLY A 168 -15.98 3.38 -25.62
CA GLY A 168 -17.37 3.79 -25.34
C GLY A 168 -17.67 4.16 -23.88
N HIS A 169 -16.72 4.03 -22.95
CA HIS A 169 -16.84 4.55 -21.58
C HIS A 169 -16.15 5.93 -21.48
N PRO A 170 -16.63 6.89 -20.66
CA PRO A 170 -16.00 8.20 -20.44
C PRO A 170 -14.58 8.17 -19.82
N SER A 171 -13.83 7.07 -19.94
CA SER A 171 -12.47 6.87 -19.40
C SER A 171 -11.34 7.64 -20.10
N ARG A 172 -11.59 8.78 -20.77
CA ARG A 172 -10.54 9.59 -21.43
C ARG A 172 -9.49 10.11 -20.44
N ARG A 173 -9.90 10.50 -19.23
CA ARG A 173 -8.99 10.97 -18.17
C ARG A 173 -8.10 9.85 -17.62
N ARG A 174 -8.63 8.63 -17.50
CA ARG A 174 -7.88 7.44 -17.01
C ARG A 174 -6.77 7.05 -18.00
N ARG A 175 -7.04 7.06 -19.31
CA ARG A 175 -6.04 6.78 -20.36
C ARG A 175 -4.87 7.76 -20.36
N ALA A 176 -5.15 9.07 -20.24
CA ALA A 176 -4.10 10.09 -20.17
C ALA A 176 -3.25 10.00 -18.90
N ARG A 177 -3.86 9.59 -17.77
CA ARG A 177 -3.17 9.35 -16.50
C ARG A 177 -2.26 8.12 -16.56
N HIS A 178 -2.73 7.01 -17.16
CA HIS A 178 -1.95 5.78 -17.34
C HIS A 178 -0.77 5.94 -18.28
N ALA A 179 -0.92 6.73 -19.36
CA ALA A 179 0.18 7.04 -20.28
C ALA A 179 1.32 7.86 -19.65
N LEU A 180 1.08 8.52 -18.51
CA LEU A 180 2.03 9.38 -17.81
C LEU A 180 2.53 8.79 -16.47
N GLY A 181 2.01 7.63 -16.06
CA GLY A 181 2.42 6.93 -14.85
C GLY A 181 3.73 6.16 -15.04
N THR A 182 4.63 6.23 -14.07
CA THR A 182 5.98 5.63 -14.14
C THR A 182 6.07 4.21 -13.58
N GLY A 183 4.98 3.65 -13.06
CA GLY A 183 4.92 2.29 -12.54
C GLY A 183 3.60 1.61 -12.90
N ASP A 184 3.67 0.53 -13.67
CA ASP A 184 2.52 -0.30 -13.96
C ASP A 184 2.46 -1.51 -13.03
N GLU A 185 1.30 -1.72 -12.42
CA GLU A 185 1.07 -2.79 -11.45
C GLU A 185 0.23 -3.92 -12.03
N ARG A 186 -0.07 -3.83 -13.32
CA ARG A 186 -1.01 -4.69 -13.98
C ARG A 186 -0.27 -5.79 -14.68
N LEU A 187 -0.23 -6.93 -14.00
CA LEU A 187 0.46 -8.10 -14.48
C LEU A 187 -0.54 -9.04 -15.15
N LEU A 188 -0.36 -9.24 -16.45
CA LEU A 188 -1.12 -10.20 -17.24
C LEU A 188 -0.30 -11.48 -17.41
N TYR A 189 -0.87 -12.62 -17.05
CA TYR A 189 -0.39 -13.93 -17.48
C TYR A 189 -1.26 -14.42 -18.63
N HIS A 190 -0.68 -14.47 -19.82
CA HIS A 190 -1.40 -14.80 -21.05
C HIS A 190 -1.08 -16.23 -21.47
N ILE A 191 -2.11 -17.08 -21.51
CA ILE A 191 -2.10 -18.40 -22.15
C ILE A 191 -2.75 -18.24 -23.52
N VAL A 192 -1.96 -18.39 -24.57
CA VAL A 192 -2.45 -18.30 -25.95
C VAL A 192 -3.32 -19.51 -26.27
N CYS A 193 -4.51 -19.30 -26.82
CA CYS A 193 -5.42 -20.38 -27.23
C CYS A 193 -5.99 -20.19 -28.64
N SER A 194 -6.36 -21.29 -29.26
CA SER A 194 -7.21 -21.31 -30.45
C SER A 194 -8.69 -21.38 -30.07
N ARG A 195 -9.56 -20.86 -30.94
CA ARG A 195 -11.01 -20.89 -30.79
C ARG A 195 -11.65 -21.92 -31.71
N ASP A 196 -12.76 -22.49 -31.28
CA ASP A 196 -13.61 -23.33 -32.13
C ASP A 196 -14.44 -22.45 -33.08
N ALA A 197 -13.79 -21.98 -34.14
CA ALA A 197 -14.33 -21.12 -35.20
C ALA A 197 -13.43 -21.16 -36.45
N ALA A 198 -13.98 -20.78 -37.61
CA ALA A 198 -13.25 -20.78 -38.88
C ALA A 198 -11.98 -19.88 -38.89
N ASP A 199 -11.98 -18.79 -38.13
CA ASP A 199 -10.81 -17.92 -37.88
C ASP A 199 -10.25 -18.13 -36.45
N GLY A 200 -10.22 -19.39 -36.02
CA GLY A 200 -9.91 -19.78 -34.65
C GLY A 200 -8.43 -19.72 -34.28
N MET A 201 -7.52 -19.61 -35.24
CA MET A 201 -6.08 -19.57 -34.97
C MET A 201 -5.66 -18.30 -34.22
N PRO A 202 -4.63 -18.35 -33.37
CA PRO A 202 -4.12 -17.16 -32.67
C PRO A 202 -3.63 -16.06 -33.63
N ALA A 203 -3.49 -14.84 -33.10
CA ALA A 203 -2.93 -13.70 -33.80
C ALA A 203 -1.49 -14.00 -34.29
N ALA A 204 -1.10 -13.36 -35.40
CA ALA A 204 0.21 -13.55 -36.01
C ALA A 204 1.35 -13.32 -35.01
N GLY A 205 2.30 -14.25 -34.95
CA GLY A 205 3.44 -14.22 -34.03
C GLY A 205 3.20 -14.89 -32.68
N LEU A 206 1.98 -15.36 -32.40
CA LEU A 206 1.66 -16.17 -31.22
C LEU A 206 1.46 -17.64 -31.61
N GLN A 207 1.92 -18.55 -30.75
CA GLN A 207 1.72 -19.99 -30.91
C GLN A 207 0.68 -20.50 -29.92
N PRO A 208 -0.20 -21.44 -30.30
CA PRO A 208 -1.11 -22.08 -29.36
C PRO A 208 -0.36 -22.63 -28.14
N LEU A 209 -0.96 -22.49 -26.96
CA LEU A 209 -0.41 -22.92 -25.66
C LEU A 209 0.86 -22.20 -25.20
N GLN A 210 1.31 -21.17 -25.93
CA GLN A 210 2.38 -20.30 -25.49
C GLN A 210 1.94 -19.53 -24.23
N THR A 211 2.80 -19.48 -23.22
CA THR A 211 2.56 -18.73 -21.99
C THR A 211 3.51 -17.55 -21.89
N VAL A 212 3.00 -16.35 -21.66
CA VAL A 212 3.81 -15.13 -21.57
C VAL A 212 3.33 -14.18 -20.49
N TRP A 213 4.26 -13.47 -19.86
CA TRP A 213 3.96 -12.35 -18.99
C TRP A 213 3.92 -11.05 -19.79
N ARG A 214 2.95 -10.19 -19.46
CA ARG A 214 2.80 -8.85 -20.05
C ARG A 214 2.48 -7.83 -18.96
N SER A 215 3.04 -6.64 -19.10
CA SER A 215 2.61 -5.43 -18.39
C SER A 215 2.37 -4.32 -19.42
N ALA A 216 1.77 -3.21 -19.02
CA ALA A 216 1.59 -2.01 -19.85
C ALA A 216 2.94 -1.50 -20.41
N ALA A 217 4.01 -1.58 -19.61
CA ALA A 217 5.36 -1.19 -20.05
C ALA A 217 5.93 -2.14 -21.13
N THR A 218 5.53 -3.41 -21.10
CA THR A 218 5.97 -4.45 -22.05
C THR A 218 4.82 -4.95 -22.93
N ALA A 219 3.78 -4.14 -23.17
CA ALA A 219 2.58 -4.58 -23.90
C ALA A 219 2.91 -5.17 -25.29
N VAL A 220 4.04 -4.73 -25.87
CA VAL A 220 4.60 -5.20 -27.14
C VAL A 220 5.62 -6.34 -27.00
N ALA A 221 6.33 -6.46 -25.87
CA ALA A 221 7.39 -7.45 -25.64
C ALA A 221 6.95 -8.51 -24.61
N ALA A 222 6.62 -9.71 -25.10
CA ALA A 222 6.28 -10.84 -24.24
C ALA A 222 7.53 -11.35 -23.49
N ASP A 223 7.52 -11.32 -22.15
CA ASP A 223 8.59 -11.89 -21.33
C ASP A 223 8.22 -13.34 -20.93
N PRO A 224 9.11 -14.33 -21.14
CA PRO A 224 8.90 -15.68 -20.62
C PRO A 224 8.83 -15.73 -19.09
N ASP A 225 9.50 -14.80 -18.40
CA ASP A 225 9.56 -14.74 -16.95
C ASP A 225 8.81 -13.55 -16.36
N LYS A 226 8.43 -13.73 -15.09
CA LYS A 226 7.73 -12.68 -14.35
C LYS A 226 8.71 -11.55 -14.03
N PRO A 227 8.41 -10.27 -14.34
CA PRO A 227 9.36 -9.19 -14.12
C PRO A 227 9.78 -9.06 -12.65
N ALA A 228 11.04 -8.69 -12.41
CA ALA A 228 11.66 -8.69 -11.08
C ALA A 228 10.99 -7.73 -10.08
N GLU A 229 10.43 -6.62 -10.56
CA GLU A 229 9.68 -5.66 -9.74
C GLU A 229 8.41 -6.28 -9.12
N PHE A 230 7.66 -7.07 -9.90
CA PHE A 230 6.50 -7.82 -9.40
C PHE A 230 6.92 -8.95 -8.46
N GLN A 231 8.11 -9.54 -8.68
CA GLN A 231 8.68 -10.50 -7.73
C GLN A 231 8.89 -9.87 -6.34
N ARG A 232 9.50 -8.68 -6.29
CA ARG A 232 9.73 -7.94 -5.05
C ARG A 232 8.42 -7.45 -4.42
N MET A 233 7.48 -6.98 -5.23
CA MET A 233 6.15 -6.55 -4.79
C MET A 233 5.41 -7.66 -4.04
N PHE A 234 5.30 -8.86 -4.62
CA PHE A 234 4.64 -9.99 -3.96
C PHE A 234 5.43 -10.50 -2.75
N ALA A 235 6.77 -10.43 -2.77
CA ALA A 235 7.59 -10.76 -1.61
C ALA A 235 7.35 -9.79 -0.44
N HIS A 236 7.18 -8.48 -0.69
CA HIS A 236 6.82 -7.51 0.35
C HIS A 236 5.43 -7.80 0.93
N MET A 237 4.45 -8.15 0.08
CA MET A 237 3.11 -8.52 0.53
C MET A 237 3.13 -9.80 1.39
N ALA A 238 3.91 -10.81 1.00
CA ALA A 238 4.13 -12.01 1.80
C ALA A 238 4.84 -11.70 3.12
N GLY A 239 5.81 -10.79 3.10
CA GLY A 239 6.52 -10.30 4.28
C GLY A 239 5.60 -9.60 5.29
N PHE A 240 4.62 -8.83 4.80
CA PHE A 240 3.57 -8.24 5.65
C PHE A 240 2.72 -9.31 6.33
N ASN A 241 2.28 -10.35 5.61
CA ASN A 241 1.55 -11.47 6.22
C ASN A 241 2.40 -12.20 7.27
N ALA A 242 3.68 -12.42 7.00
CA ALA A 242 4.60 -13.06 7.94
C ALA A 242 4.79 -12.23 9.22
N ASP A 243 4.94 -10.91 9.11
CA ASP A 243 5.04 -10.02 10.28
C ASP A 243 3.71 -9.96 11.05
N CYS A 244 2.57 -9.90 10.37
CA CYS A 244 1.25 -10.00 11.00
C CYS A 244 1.11 -11.30 11.81
N ALA A 245 1.50 -12.45 11.23
CA ALA A 245 1.46 -13.73 11.92
C ALA A 245 2.42 -13.79 13.11
N LYS A 246 3.65 -13.28 12.94
CA LYS A 246 4.68 -13.24 13.97
C LYS A 246 4.25 -12.42 15.21
N TYR A 247 3.52 -11.33 15.00
CA TYR A 247 3.09 -10.43 16.07
C TYR A 247 1.60 -10.53 16.38
N ALA A 248 0.91 -11.59 15.93
CA ALA A 248 -0.55 -11.72 16.02
C ALA A 248 -1.08 -11.49 17.44
N ALA A 249 -0.49 -12.14 18.45
CA ALA A 249 -0.93 -11.98 19.84
C ALA A 249 -0.81 -10.54 20.37
N ALA A 250 0.24 -9.82 19.98
CA ALA A 250 0.45 -8.44 20.40
C ALA A 250 -0.52 -7.47 19.69
N ILE A 251 -0.80 -7.73 18.40
CA ILE A 251 -1.80 -7.00 17.62
C ILE A 251 -3.20 -7.24 18.19
N GLU A 252 -3.55 -8.48 18.51
CA GLU A 252 -4.84 -8.84 19.10
C GLU A 252 -5.04 -8.18 20.47
N ALA A 253 -4.03 -8.19 21.33
CA ALA A 253 -4.08 -7.53 22.63
C ALA A 253 -4.29 -6.02 22.51
N ALA A 254 -3.58 -5.36 21.58
CA ALA A 254 -3.75 -3.93 21.33
C ALA A 254 -5.14 -3.60 20.77
N THR A 255 -5.65 -4.43 19.85
CA THR A 255 -6.96 -4.22 19.23
C THR A 255 -8.14 -4.54 20.12
N ALA A 256 -8.01 -5.49 21.06
CA ALA A 256 -9.08 -5.81 22.01
C ALA A 256 -9.45 -4.61 22.88
N ALA A 257 -8.45 -3.84 23.33
CA ALA A 257 -8.66 -2.60 24.08
C ALA A 257 -9.42 -1.53 23.28
N GLN A 258 -9.25 -1.50 21.95
CA GLN A 258 -9.94 -0.57 21.05
C GLN A 258 -11.31 -1.08 20.55
N ARG A 259 -11.49 -2.40 20.40
CA ARG A 259 -12.76 -3.03 19.99
C ARG A 259 -13.85 -2.93 21.06
N GLN A 260 -13.49 -2.92 22.35
CA GLN A 260 -14.45 -2.71 23.44
C GLN A 260 -15.22 -1.38 23.31
N ALA A 261 -14.74 -0.44 22.49
CA ALA A 261 -15.35 0.86 22.22
C ALA A 261 -16.11 0.95 20.87
N ARG A 262 -16.08 -0.06 20.00
CA ARG A 262 -16.63 0.03 18.62
C ARG A 262 -17.52 -1.16 18.26
N ALA A 263 -18.78 -0.88 17.95
CA ALA A 263 -19.73 -1.82 17.38
C ALA A 263 -20.04 -1.43 15.93
N SER A 264 -19.42 -2.06 14.92
CA SER A 264 -20.02 -2.23 13.59
C SER A 264 -19.20 -3.17 12.67
N ALA A 265 -19.84 -3.54 11.57
CA ALA A 265 -19.59 -4.70 10.71
C ALA A 265 -18.53 -4.51 9.60
N VAL A 266 -17.44 -3.75 9.83
CA VAL A 266 -16.33 -3.59 8.86
C VAL A 266 -15.12 -4.44 9.24
N ALA A 267 -15.37 -5.73 9.52
CA ALA A 267 -14.39 -6.62 10.16
C ALA A 267 -13.10 -6.85 9.35
N GLY A 268 -13.11 -6.66 8.02
CA GLY A 268 -11.98 -6.94 7.13
C GLY A 268 -10.94 -5.82 7.10
N ILE A 269 -11.35 -4.61 6.68
CA ILE A 269 -10.46 -3.45 6.56
C ILE A 269 -9.90 -3.07 7.93
N ASP A 270 -10.74 -3.05 8.97
CA ASP A 270 -10.31 -2.61 10.30
C ASP A 270 -9.24 -3.53 10.88
N ARG A 271 -9.32 -4.85 10.65
CA ARG A 271 -8.26 -5.80 11.05
C ARG A 271 -6.94 -5.51 10.34
N LEU A 272 -6.97 -5.26 9.03
CA LEU A 272 -5.77 -4.93 8.27
C LEU A 272 -5.18 -3.59 8.68
N PHE A 273 -6.03 -2.58 8.88
CA PHE A 273 -5.64 -1.26 9.37
C PHE A 273 -4.93 -1.37 10.71
N HIS A 274 -5.53 -2.03 11.69
CA HIS A 274 -4.94 -2.15 13.02
C HIS A 274 -3.63 -2.95 13.03
N ALA A 275 -3.54 -4.00 12.21
CA ALA A 275 -2.29 -4.75 12.06
C ALA A 275 -1.19 -3.86 11.45
N ALA A 276 -1.50 -3.12 10.38
CA ALA A 276 -0.56 -2.20 9.74
C ALA A 276 -0.12 -1.07 10.67
N ASP A 277 -1.05 -0.44 11.39
CA ASP A 277 -0.78 0.65 12.33
C ASP A 277 0.11 0.20 13.49
N TRP A 278 -0.21 -0.95 14.10
CA TRP A 278 0.60 -1.51 15.17
C TRP A 278 2.03 -1.84 14.69
N LEU A 279 2.16 -2.47 13.52
CA LEU A 279 3.46 -2.79 12.93
C LEU A 279 4.26 -1.52 12.59
N ALA A 280 3.59 -0.50 12.07
CA ALA A 280 4.21 0.80 11.77
C ALA A 280 4.82 1.41 13.05
N VAL A 281 4.05 1.48 14.14
CA VAL A 281 4.54 2.00 15.44
C VAL A 281 5.64 1.12 16.01
N HIS A 282 5.53 -0.21 15.90
CA HIS A 282 6.53 -1.16 16.37
C HIS A 282 7.89 -0.94 15.68
N PHE A 283 7.90 -0.88 14.35
CA PHE A 283 9.14 -0.66 13.59
C PHE A 283 9.64 0.78 13.70
N GLN A 284 8.76 1.77 13.83
CA GLN A 284 9.15 3.16 14.13
C GLN A 284 10.00 3.24 15.39
N ARG A 285 9.56 2.61 16.48
CA ARG A 285 10.31 2.59 17.74
C ARG A 285 11.69 1.96 17.58
N ARG A 286 11.81 0.88 16.80
CA ARG A 286 13.12 0.25 16.50
C ARG A 286 14.03 1.13 15.67
N VAL A 287 13.50 1.80 14.65
CA VAL A 287 14.26 2.74 13.81
C VAL A 287 14.76 3.90 14.66
N LEU A 288 13.90 4.50 15.48
CA LEU A 288 14.27 5.60 16.37
C LEU A 288 15.27 5.15 17.45
N LEU A 289 15.12 3.95 17.99
CA LEU A 289 16.08 3.39 18.94
C LEU A 289 17.44 3.12 18.29
N ALA A 290 17.47 2.53 17.10
CA ALA A 290 18.70 2.31 16.34
C ALA A 290 19.39 3.65 16.03
N LEU A 291 18.63 4.62 15.53
CA LEU A 291 19.12 5.97 15.26
C LEU A 291 19.69 6.63 16.53
N ARG A 292 18.94 6.63 17.63
CA ARG A 292 19.41 7.18 18.91
C ARG A 292 20.68 6.47 19.39
N SER A 293 20.74 5.16 19.25
CA SER A 293 21.89 4.36 19.66
C SER A 293 23.12 4.70 18.83
N THR A 294 23.01 4.73 17.49
CA THR A 294 24.12 5.08 16.58
C THR A 294 24.67 6.47 16.88
N TYR A 295 23.80 7.48 17.06
CA TYR A 295 24.26 8.85 17.34
C TYR A 295 24.83 8.98 18.76
N THR A 296 24.29 8.27 19.75
CA THR A 296 24.88 8.23 21.10
C THR A 296 26.28 7.61 21.08
N LEU A 297 26.45 6.51 20.36
CA LEU A 297 27.75 5.87 20.18
C LEU A 297 28.73 6.76 19.43
N ALA A 298 28.27 7.49 18.40
CA ALA A 298 29.10 8.45 17.68
C ALA A 298 29.58 9.61 18.59
N ALA A 299 28.72 10.15 19.46
CA ALA A 299 29.12 11.15 20.44
C ALA A 299 30.15 10.60 21.43
N LEU A 300 29.89 9.42 22.01
CA LEU A 300 30.82 8.78 22.94
C LEU A 300 32.16 8.45 22.28
N MET A 301 32.14 8.02 21.03
CA MET A 301 33.33 7.74 20.22
C MET A 301 34.14 9.03 19.99
N GLY A 302 33.49 10.13 19.61
CA GLY A 302 34.15 11.43 19.49
C GLY A 302 34.75 11.93 20.80
N ILE A 303 34.02 11.78 21.92
CA ILE A 303 34.50 12.18 23.26
C ILE A 303 35.69 11.32 23.68
N ALA A 304 35.62 9.99 23.48
CA ALA A 304 36.74 9.08 23.76
C ALA A 304 37.99 9.45 22.95
N PHE A 305 37.82 9.82 21.67
CA PHE A 305 38.92 10.31 20.84
C PHE A 305 39.48 11.65 21.34
N ALA A 306 38.63 12.60 21.75
CA ALA A 306 39.06 13.86 22.33
C ALA A 306 39.86 13.66 23.62
N CYS A 307 39.40 12.75 24.49
CA CYS A 307 40.11 12.35 25.71
C CYS A 307 41.45 11.68 25.39
N TYR A 308 41.50 10.77 24.41
CA TYR A 308 42.75 10.13 23.96
C TYR A 308 43.77 11.16 23.44
N ALA A 309 43.31 12.13 22.64
CA ALA A 309 44.18 13.10 21.99
C ALA A 309 44.76 14.14 22.95
N HIS A 310 44.02 14.51 24.01
CA HIS A 310 44.40 15.62 24.88
C HIS A 310 44.81 15.18 26.29
N LEU A 311 44.22 14.13 26.87
CA LEU A 311 44.52 13.74 28.25
C LEU A 311 45.73 12.78 28.31
N PRO A 312 46.84 13.18 28.94
CA PRO A 312 48.02 12.32 29.06
C PRO A 312 47.73 11.09 29.94
N GLY A 313 48.30 9.95 29.58
CA GLY A 313 48.20 8.69 30.35
C GLY A 313 46.92 7.87 30.09
N GLN A 314 46.02 8.32 29.22
CA GLN A 314 44.73 7.69 28.93
C GLN A 314 44.75 6.80 27.66
N ASN A 315 45.84 6.07 27.42
CA ASN A 315 46.03 5.29 26.19
C ASN A 315 44.93 4.23 25.96
N TYR A 316 44.24 3.78 27.00
CA TYR A 316 43.15 2.81 26.89
C TYR A 316 41.89 3.37 26.20
N MET A 317 41.78 4.70 26.05
CA MET A 317 40.68 5.36 25.34
C MET A 317 40.60 4.92 23.86
N ILE A 318 41.72 4.53 23.23
CA ILE A 318 41.69 4.02 21.86
C ILE A 318 40.96 2.68 21.75
N TYR A 319 41.10 1.80 22.75
CA TYR A 319 40.36 0.53 22.78
C TYR A 319 38.87 0.76 23.02
N LEU A 320 38.51 1.76 23.86
CA LEU A 320 37.12 2.18 24.03
C LEU A 320 36.53 2.73 22.73
N PHE A 321 37.28 3.56 22.00
CA PHE A 321 36.89 4.06 20.68
C PHE A 321 36.60 2.89 19.72
N LEU A 322 37.50 1.91 19.62
CA LEU A 322 37.32 0.75 18.75
C LEU A 322 36.10 -0.10 19.14
N LEU A 323 35.86 -0.30 20.44
CA LEU A 323 34.69 -1.01 20.94
C LEU A 323 33.39 -0.29 20.57
N LEU A 324 33.33 1.03 20.77
CA LEU A 324 32.16 1.85 20.43
C LEU A 324 31.90 1.84 18.91
N PHE A 325 32.96 1.89 18.10
CA PHE A 325 32.87 1.77 16.65
C PHE A 325 32.30 0.42 16.22
N ALA A 326 32.83 -0.68 16.77
CA ALA A 326 32.33 -2.03 16.47
C ALA A 326 30.86 -2.21 16.85
N LEU A 327 30.44 -1.68 18.01
CA LEU A 327 29.05 -1.69 18.44
C LEU A 327 28.15 -0.84 17.53
N GLY A 328 28.62 0.33 17.10
CA GLY A 328 27.91 1.19 16.16
C GLY A 328 27.71 0.53 14.79
N ALA A 329 28.77 -0.11 14.27
CA ALA A 329 28.72 -0.88 13.02
C ALA A 329 27.75 -2.05 13.14
N TYR A 330 27.78 -2.78 14.26
CA TYR A 330 26.84 -3.88 14.53
C TYR A 330 25.38 -3.40 14.50
N VAL A 331 25.06 -2.29 15.16
CA VAL A 331 23.70 -1.70 15.15
C VAL A 331 23.28 -1.30 13.72
N ALA A 332 24.18 -0.69 12.95
CA ALA A 332 23.90 -0.27 11.57
C ALA A 332 23.62 -1.47 10.66
N VAL A 333 24.47 -2.50 10.72
CA VAL A 333 24.34 -3.75 9.96
C VAL A 333 23.04 -4.48 10.34
N LEU A 334 22.73 -4.57 11.63
CA LEU A 334 21.49 -5.19 12.11
C LEU A 334 20.25 -4.45 11.62
N ALA A 335 20.25 -3.12 11.69
CA ALA A 335 19.13 -2.29 11.24
C ALA A 335 18.91 -2.39 9.72
N HIS A 336 20.00 -2.48 8.94
CA HIS A 336 19.95 -2.65 7.49
C HIS A 336 19.43 -4.04 7.09
N HIS A 337 20.01 -5.12 7.64
CA HIS A 337 19.58 -6.49 7.33
C HIS A 337 18.13 -6.79 7.74
N ARG A 338 17.63 -6.16 8.80
CA ARG A 338 16.23 -6.33 9.24
C ARG A 338 15.26 -5.38 8.54
N GLU A 339 15.77 -4.50 7.68
CA GLU A 339 15.00 -3.53 6.88
C GLU A 339 13.98 -2.73 7.70
N TRP A 340 14.29 -2.41 8.96
CA TRP A 340 13.33 -1.79 9.89
C TRP A 340 12.79 -0.47 9.36
N HIS A 341 13.62 0.29 8.65
CA HIS A 341 13.22 1.58 8.09
C HIS A 341 12.23 1.42 6.93
N ARG A 342 12.48 0.49 6.00
CA ARG A 342 11.54 0.16 4.93
C ARG A 342 10.20 -0.25 5.53
N LYS A 343 10.20 -1.24 6.43
CA LYS A 343 8.99 -1.76 7.10
C LYS A 343 8.21 -0.66 7.82
N TYR A 344 8.89 0.24 8.53
CA TYR A 344 8.25 1.38 9.17
C TYR A 344 7.48 2.27 8.17
N LEU A 345 8.15 2.72 7.11
CA LEU A 345 7.53 3.61 6.12
C LEU A 345 6.38 2.93 5.38
N ASP A 346 6.60 1.68 4.98
CA ASP A 346 5.69 0.84 4.21
C ASP A 346 4.40 0.53 4.97
N TYR A 347 4.53 0.12 6.23
CA TYR A 347 3.36 -0.16 7.07
C TYR A 347 2.64 1.10 7.50
N ARG A 348 3.35 2.23 7.67
CA ARG A 348 2.70 3.52 7.92
C ARG A 348 1.89 3.97 6.72
N ALA A 349 2.46 3.91 5.52
CA ALA A 349 1.75 4.27 4.29
C ALA A 349 0.51 3.38 4.07
N LEU A 350 0.63 2.06 4.33
CA LEU A 350 -0.52 1.15 4.28
C LEU A 350 -1.58 1.48 5.35
N ALA A 351 -1.18 1.76 6.59
CA ALA A 351 -2.10 2.09 7.66
C ALA A 351 -2.90 3.36 7.35
N GLU A 352 -2.24 4.42 6.87
CA GLU A 352 -2.93 5.67 6.49
C GLU A 352 -3.87 5.46 5.30
N GLY A 353 -3.46 4.68 4.29
CA GLY A 353 -4.29 4.31 3.15
C GLY A 353 -5.57 3.56 3.57
N LEU A 354 -5.41 2.52 4.38
CA LEU A 354 -6.55 1.72 4.89
C LEU A 354 -7.46 2.53 5.82
N ARG A 355 -6.89 3.46 6.61
CA ARG A 355 -7.66 4.35 7.50
C ARG A 355 -8.61 5.22 6.70
N ILE A 356 -8.10 5.91 5.69
CA ILE A 356 -8.91 6.80 4.83
C ILE A 356 -9.95 5.98 4.07
N GLN A 357 -9.56 4.81 3.54
CA GLN A 357 -10.47 3.90 2.86
C GLN A 357 -11.60 3.39 3.77
N SER A 358 -11.32 3.09 5.05
CA SER A 358 -12.34 2.71 6.04
C SER A 358 -13.34 3.85 6.26
N TYR A 359 -12.86 5.09 6.43
CA TYR A 359 -13.74 6.25 6.61
C TYR A 359 -14.60 6.55 5.38
N TRP A 360 -14.02 6.49 4.18
CA TRP A 360 -14.78 6.67 2.94
C TRP A 360 -15.89 5.63 2.77
N ARG A 361 -15.64 4.37 3.14
CA ARG A 361 -16.68 3.33 3.12
C ARG A 361 -17.77 3.55 4.14
N ARG A 362 -17.42 3.98 5.35
CA ARG A 362 -18.40 4.27 6.41
C ARG A 362 -19.25 5.49 6.09
N ALA A 363 -18.67 6.49 5.44
CA ALA A 363 -19.40 7.68 4.97
C ALA A 363 -20.28 7.41 3.74
N ASN A 364 -20.37 6.16 3.27
CA ASN A 364 -21.03 5.76 2.03
C ASN A 364 -20.63 6.64 0.84
N ILE A 365 -19.35 7.01 0.77
CA ILE A 365 -18.80 7.69 -0.40
C ILE A 365 -18.72 6.61 -1.48
N SER A 366 -19.85 6.40 -2.15
CA SER A 366 -19.99 5.54 -3.32
C SER A 366 -19.24 6.21 -4.44
N LEU A 367 -17.96 5.89 -4.46
CA LEU A 367 -17.01 6.30 -5.47
C LEU A 367 -17.42 5.64 -6.83
N GLY A 368 -18.49 6.10 -7.45
CA GLY A 368 -19.06 5.47 -8.65
C GLY A 368 -18.03 5.35 -9.77
N GLY A 369 -17.89 4.13 -10.32
CA GLY A 369 -17.28 3.72 -11.60
C GLY A 369 -15.86 4.20 -11.96
N GLU A 370 -15.58 5.48 -11.79
CA GLU A 370 -14.28 6.11 -11.99
C GLU A 370 -13.49 6.27 -10.68
N HIS A 371 -14.18 6.31 -9.54
CA HIS A 371 -13.57 6.66 -8.26
C HIS A 371 -13.35 5.47 -7.33
N GLU A 372 -13.95 4.30 -7.59
CA GLU A 372 -13.94 3.09 -6.73
C GLU A 372 -12.51 2.63 -6.39
N PHE A 373 -11.56 3.11 -7.18
CA PHE A 373 -10.13 2.89 -7.08
C PHE A 373 -9.39 4.06 -6.43
N ALA A 374 -9.86 4.51 -5.25
CA ALA A 374 -9.11 5.38 -4.34
C ALA A 374 -7.61 4.99 -4.20
N HIS A 375 -7.34 3.68 -4.19
CA HIS A 375 -6.00 3.11 -4.17
C HIS A 375 -5.24 3.31 -5.48
N ASP A 376 -5.91 3.46 -6.62
CA ASP A 376 -5.23 3.69 -7.89
C ASP A 376 -4.44 4.99 -7.81
N ASN A 377 -4.95 6.09 -7.23
CA ASN A 377 -4.25 7.39 -7.17
C ASN A 377 -3.09 7.46 -6.16
N PHE A 378 -3.09 6.60 -5.13
CA PHE A 378 -2.10 6.66 -4.05
C PHE A 378 -0.73 6.12 -4.51
N LEU A 379 0.35 6.89 -4.37
CA LEU A 379 1.73 6.50 -4.73
C LEU A 379 1.97 6.20 -6.24
N GLN A 380 1.13 6.66 -7.19
CA GLN A 380 1.23 6.28 -8.63
C GLN A 380 2.56 6.63 -9.31
N ARG A 381 3.15 7.79 -8.97
CA ARG A 381 4.40 8.27 -9.59
C ARG A 381 5.65 7.55 -9.06
N GLN A 382 5.46 6.49 -8.29
CA GLN A 382 6.51 5.87 -7.50
C GLN A 382 6.89 4.50 -8.06
N ASN A 383 7.99 3.94 -7.54
CA ASN A 383 8.50 2.64 -7.94
C ASN A 383 7.42 1.56 -7.82
N VAL A 384 7.32 0.68 -8.82
CA VAL A 384 6.36 -0.45 -8.91
C VAL A 384 6.38 -1.30 -7.64
N GLU A 385 7.52 -1.39 -6.94
CA GLU A 385 7.64 -2.09 -5.67
C GLU A 385 6.70 -1.60 -4.57
N LEU A 386 6.30 -0.33 -4.56
CA LEU A 386 5.32 0.21 -3.61
C LEU A 386 3.88 -0.23 -3.92
N GLY A 387 3.69 -0.89 -5.05
CA GLY A 387 2.42 -1.42 -5.45
C GLY A 387 1.84 -2.50 -4.58
N TRP A 388 2.68 -3.12 -3.75
CA TRP A 388 2.20 -4.08 -2.77
C TRP A 388 1.22 -3.43 -1.78
N ILE A 389 1.41 -2.14 -1.43
CA ILE A 389 0.51 -1.38 -0.56
C ILE A 389 -0.86 -1.23 -1.21
N ARG A 390 -0.88 -0.81 -2.48
CA ARG A 390 -2.12 -0.67 -3.27
C ARG A 390 -2.82 -2.01 -3.46
N ASN A 391 -2.09 -3.09 -3.69
CA ASN A 391 -2.64 -4.44 -3.76
C ASN A 391 -3.35 -4.83 -2.44
N VAL A 392 -2.76 -4.57 -1.28
CA VAL A 392 -3.43 -4.82 0.01
C VAL A 392 -4.70 -3.95 0.15
N MET A 393 -4.64 -2.68 -0.25
CA MET A 393 -5.82 -1.80 -0.24
C MET A 393 -6.92 -2.29 -1.20
N ARG A 394 -6.55 -2.83 -2.38
CA ARG A 394 -7.45 -3.48 -3.35
C ARG A 394 -8.14 -4.69 -2.77
N VAL A 395 -7.40 -5.58 -2.12
CA VAL A 395 -7.97 -6.75 -1.44
C VAL A 395 -9.04 -6.32 -0.44
N SER A 396 -8.77 -5.26 0.31
CA SER A 396 -9.72 -4.76 1.29
C SER A 396 -11.01 -4.27 0.62
N ALA A 397 -10.98 -3.89 -0.66
CA ALA A 397 -12.09 -3.42 -1.51
C ALA A 397 -12.85 -4.50 -2.28
N LEU A 398 -12.43 -5.76 -2.20
CA LEU A 398 -13.12 -6.86 -2.87
C LEU A 398 -14.57 -7.07 -2.41
N TYR A 399 -14.92 -6.58 -1.22
CA TYR A 399 -16.27 -6.71 -0.69
C TYR A 399 -16.95 -5.33 -0.68
N PRO A 400 -18.09 -5.20 -1.39
CA PRO A 400 -18.99 -4.06 -1.27
C PRO A 400 -19.32 -3.83 0.20
N SER A 401 -19.43 -2.57 0.61
CA SER A 401 -20.00 -2.26 1.93
C SER A 401 -21.40 -2.85 1.97
N ALA A 402 -21.64 -3.79 2.88
CA ALA A 402 -23.00 -4.11 3.28
C ALA A 402 -23.62 -2.82 3.83
N ALA A 403 -24.73 -2.38 3.26
CA ALA A 403 -25.41 -1.16 3.69
C ALA A 403 -25.63 -1.23 5.21
N PRO A 404 -25.20 -0.22 5.99
CA PRO A 404 -25.43 -0.24 7.43
C PRO A 404 -26.93 -0.21 7.72
N ALA A 405 -27.35 -0.92 8.77
CA ALA A 405 -28.73 -0.90 9.27
C ALA A 405 -29.09 0.43 9.97
N ALA A 406 -28.15 1.35 10.13
CA ALA A 406 -28.35 2.68 10.69
C ALA A 406 -28.65 3.71 9.59
N SER A 407 -29.33 4.82 9.94
CA SER A 407 -29.50 5.94 9.01
C SER A 407 -28.14 6.40 8.50
N GLU A 408 -27.97 6.50 7.17
CA GLU A 408 -26.71 6.90 6.52
C GLU A 408 -26.15 8.22 7.08
N GLU A 409 -27.04 9.13 7.49
CA GLU A 409 -26.68 10.42 8.09
C GLU A 409 -26.02 10.28 9.46
N ALA A 410 -26.43 9.28 10.27
CA ALA A 410 -25.87 9.05 11.59
C ALA A 410 -24.44 8.47 11.51
N GLU A 411 -24.19 7.59 10.54
CA GLU A 411 -22.84 7.08 10.24
C GLU A 411 -21.94 8.18 9.68
N LEU A 412 -22.45 9.03 8.78
CA LEU A 412 -21.71 10.18 8.26
C LEU A 412 -21.29 11.14 9.39
N ALA A 413 -22.23 11.49 10.29
CA ALA A 413 -21.93 12.31 11.46
C ALA A 413 -20.89 11.64 12.38
N SER A 414 -20.99 10.32 12.58
CA SER A 414 -19.99 9.55 13.34
C SER A 414 -18.62 9.60 12.68
N VAL A 415 -18.53 9.48 11.36
CA VAL A 415 -17.27 9.58 10.61
C VAL A 415 -16.67 10.97 10.75
N VAL A 416 -17.46 12.03 10.62
CA VAL A 416 -16.99 13.41 10.81
C VAL A 416 -16.45 13.62 12.22
N ALA A 417 -17.16 13.16 13.25
CA ALA A 417 -16.75 13.29 14.64
C ALA A 417 -15.50 12.46 15.00
N GLU A 418 -15.33 11.29 14.39
CA GLU A 418 -14.22 10.39 14.68
C GLU A 418 -12.97 10.70 13.84
N TRP A 419 -13.14 10.91 12.53
CA TRP A 419 -12.03 11.14 11.61
C TRP A 419 -11.51 12.57 11.72
N VAL A 420 -12.38 13.56 11.50
CA VAL A 420 -11.99 14.98 11.54
C VAL A 420 -11.87 15.42 13.00
N GLY A 421 -12.94 15.21 13.78
CA GLY A 421 -13.01 15.55 15.20
C GLY A 421 -13.13 17.04 15.47
N GLU A 422 -12.92 17.40 16.74
CA GLU A 422 -12.99 18.77 17.24
C GLU A 422 -11.62 19.23 17.76
N SER A 423 -11.29 20.50 17.50
CA SER A 423 -10.06 21.14 17.99
C SER A 423 -9.96 21.03 19.51
N GLY A 424 -8.80 20.62 20.01
CA GLY A 424 -8.54 20.45 21.44
C GLY A 424 -9.24 19.26 22.11
N LYS A 425 -10.06 18.47 21.40
CA LYS A 425 -10.86 17.40 22.02
C LYS A 425 -10.68 16.02 21.39
N SER A 426 -10.81 15.90 20.07
CA SER A 426 -10.95 14.59 19.42
C SER A 426 -10.48 14.55 17.96
N GLY A 427 -10.43 13.33 17.42
CA GLY A 427 -10.12 13.06 16.01
C GLY A 427 -8.70 13.42 15.58
N GLN A 428 -8.48 13.46 14.27
CA GLN A 428 -7.17 13.78 13.69
C GLN A 428 -6.77 15.23 13.90
N LEU A 429 -7.75 16.14 14.02
CA LEU A 429 -7.46 17.54 14.29
C LEU A 429 -6.72 17.70 15.62
N HIS A 430 -7.25 17.11 16.70
CA HIS A 430 -6.57 17.12 18.01
C HIS A 430 -5.21 16.41 17.97
N TYR A 431 -5.10 15.29 17.25
CA TYR A 431 -3.85 14.55 17.10
C TYR A 431 -2.75 15.43 16.46
N TYR A 432 -3.05 16.13 15.36
CA TYR A 432 -2.08 16.98 14.67
C TYR A 432 -1.75 18.26 15.47
N GLU A 433 -2.70 18.83 16.20
CA GLU A 433 -2.46 19.93 17.14
C GLU A 433 -1.45 19.52 18.22
N HIS A 434 -1.71 18.40 18.90
CA HIS A 434 -0.85 17.88 19.95
C HIS A 434 0.55 17.55 19.42
N LYS A 435 0.64 16.84 18.28
CA LYS A 435 1.93 16.47 17.68
C LYS A 435 2.72 17.68 17.21
N THR A 436 2.06 18.70 16.66
CA THR A 436 2.74 19.94 16.27
C THR A 436 3.35 20.63 17.47
N ALA A 437 2.62 20.75 18.59
CA ALA A 437 3.11 21.36 19.82
C ALA A 437 4.27 20.56 20.44
N GLU A 438 4.13 19.24 20.56
CA GLU A 438 5.15 18.33 21.09
C GLU A 438 6.47 18.44 20.30
N HIS A 439 6.39 18.34 18.97
CA HIS A 439 7.58 18.39 18.11
C HIS A 439 8.21 19.78 18.06
N ALA A 440 7.43 20.85 18.13
CA ALA A 440 7.96 22.21 18.22
C ALA A 440 8.77 22.41 19.53
N GLY A 441 8.28 21.89 20.65
CA GLY A 441 9.00 21.93 21.93
C GLY A 441 10.33 21.16 21.87
N LEU A 442 10.33 19.95 21.32
CA LEU A 442 11.55 19.14 21.15
C LEU A 442 12.58 19.79 20.22
N HIS A 443 12.11 20.49 19.17
CA HIS A 443 12.98 21.25 18.29
C HIS A 443 13.66 22.40 19.04
N HIS A 444 12.89 23.13 19.85
CA HIS A 444 13.41 24.23 20.66
C HIS A 444 14.47 23.75 21.66
N VAL A 445 14.28 22.59 22.30
CA VAL A 445 15.30 21.98 23.18
C VAL A 445 16.60 21.68 22.41
N THR A 446 16.49 21.24 21.16
CA THR A 446 17.66 20.94 20.32
C THR A 446 18.43 22.21 19.96
N GLU A 447 17.73 23.29 19.61
CA GLU A 447 18.33 24.61 19.39
C GLU A 447 18.99 25.17 20.65
N THR A 448 18.36 25.00 21.82
CA THR A 448 18.92 25.41 23.10
C THR A 448 20.20 24.64 23.43
N ILE A 449 20.25 23.33 23.19
CA ILE A 449 21.48 22.53 23.37
C ILE A 449 22.59 23.04 22.44
N GLY A 450 22.28 23.30 21.17
CA GLY A 450 23.25 23.87 20.22
C GLY A 450 23.80 25.22 20.67
N SER A 451 22.92 26.12 21.13
CA SER A 451 23.28 27.44 21.65
C SER A 451 24.14 27.36 22.91
N ILE A 452 23.77 26.51 23.89
CA ILE A 452 24.54 26.30 25.12
C ILE A 452 25.94 25.76 24.80
N SER A 453 26.06 24.77 23.91
CA SER A 453 27.37 24.24 23.53
C SER A 453 28.23 25.28 22.82
N LEU A 454 27.65 26.10 21.93
CA LEU A 454 28.36 27.17 21.23
C LEU A 454 28.87 28.23 22.20
N TRP A 455 27.98 28.80 23.03
CA TRP A 455 28.34 29.84 24.00
C TRP A 455 29.27 29.30 25.09
N GLY A 456 29.09 28.04 25.51
CA GLY A 456 30.00 27.35 26.42
C GLY A 456 31.41 27.21 25.84
N GLY A 457 31.53 26.81 24.57
CA GLY A 457 32.82 26.71 23.88
C GLY A 457 33.51 28.07 23.73
N ILE A 458 32.76 29.12 23.40
CA ILE A 458 33.27 30.50 23.32
C ILE A 458 33.72 30.98 24.69
N ALA A 459 32.93 30.76 25.74
CA ALA A 459 33.25 31.16 27.11
C ALA A 459 34.54 30.47 27.61
N ILE A 460 34.68 29.16 27.36
CA ILE A 460 35.91 28.42 27.67
C ILE A 460 37.11 29.01 26.90
N SER A 461 36.94 29.32 25.61
CA SER A 461 37.99 29.91 24.77
C SER A 461 38.45 31.28 25.29
N VAL A 462 37.52 32.17 25.62
CA VAL A 462 37.81 33.49 26.18
C VAL A 462 38.47 33.38 27.55
N PHE A 463 37.97 32.49 28.41
CA PHE A 463 38.58 32.23 29.73
C PHE A 463 40.03 31.74 29.59
N LEU A 464 40.28 30.81 28.67
CA LEU A 464 41.61 30.28 28.43
C LEU A 464 42.56 31.37 27.89
N ALA A 465 42.08 32.27 27.02
CA ALA A 465 42.86 33.39 26.51
C ALA A 465 43.23 34.41 27.61
N VAL A 466 42.28 34.75 28.50
CA VAL A 466 42.50 35.72 29.58
C VAL A 466 43.45 35.17 30.66
N PHE A 467 43.32 33.89 30.99
CA PHE A 467 44.07 33.26 32.10
C PHE A 467 45.23 32.37 31.62
N VAL A 468 45.66 32.48 30.36
CA VAL A 468 46.66 31.58 29.75
C VAL A 468 47.96 31.48 30.54
N PHE A 469 48.42 32.57 31.16
CA PHE A 469 49.64 32.62 31.96
C PHE A 469 49.45 32.24 33.43
N ARG A 470 48.20 32.11 33.90
CA ARG A 470 47.86 31.75 35.29
C ARG A 470 47.45 30.29 35.45
N LEU A 471 46.99 29.65 34.38
CA LEU A 471 46.52 28.27 34.41
C LEU A 471 47.70 27.30 34.25
N SER A 472 47.64 26.18 35.00
CA SER A 472 48.55 25.06 34.78
C SER A 472 48.24 24.36 33.45
N ASP A 473 49.21 23.65 32.88
CA ASP A 473 49.00 22.94 31.61
C ASP A 473 47.94 21.84 31.72
N ALA A 474 47.80 21.23 32.91
CA ALA A 474 46.70 20.31 33.21
C ALA A 474 45.32 20.99 33.12
N GLN A 475 45.17 22.20 33.67
CA GLN A 475 43.92 22.96 33.60
C GLN A 475 43.57 23.37 32.17
N LYS A 476 44.55 23.82 31.39
CA LYS A 476 44.36 24.14 29.96
C LYS A 476 43.88 22.92 29.18
N THR A 477 44.51 21.77 29.40
CA THR A 477 44.17 20.50 28.73
C THR A 477 42.74 20.06 29.02
N VAL A 478 42.30 20.15 30.28
CA VAL A 478 40.92 19.81 30.68
C VAL A 478 39.92 20.75 30.01
N LEU A 479 40.17 22.06 30.02
CA LEU A 479 39.29 23.05 29.39
C LEU A 479 39.17 22.82 27.87
N VAL A 480 40.28 22.55 27.17
CA VAL A 480 40.27 22.22 25.74
C VAL A 480 39.49 20.93 25.47
N THR A 481 39.65 19.92 26.31
CA THR A 481 38.91 18.65 26.19
C THR A 481 37.40 18.85 26.41
N MET A 482 37.01 19.66 27.39
CA MET A 482 35.60 20.01 27.64
C MET A 482 35.01 20.78 26.46
N MET A 483 35.75 21.74 25.91
CA MET A 483 35.34 22.48 24.71
C MET A 483 35.14 21.54 23.52
N ALA A 484 36.05 20.59 23.29
CA ALA A 484 35.91 19.58 22.24
C ALA A 484 34.67 18.71 22.45
N ALA A 485 34.42 18.24 23.68
CA ALA A 485 33.25 17.44 24.02
C ALA A 485 31.93 18.20 23.78
N LEU A 486 31.84 19.47 24.16
CA LEU A 486 30.66 20.31 23.90
C LEU A 486 30.38 20.48 22.40
N SER A 487 31.44 20.70 21.60
CA SER A 487 31.34 20.80 20.15
C SER A 487 30.87 19.48 19.51
N ILE A 488 31.38 18.34 19.97
CA ILE A 488 30.95 17.02 19.50
C ILE A 488 29.47 16.78 19.84
N ILE A 489 29.04 17.08 21.08
CA ILE A 489 27.64 16.93 21.49
C ILE A 489 26.73 17.79 20.62
N ALA A 490 27.10 19.05 20.34
CA ALA A 490 26.33 19.93 19.48
C ALA A 490 26.23 19.38 18.05
N ALA A 491 27.37 19.01 17.46
CA ALA A 491 27.42 18.49 16.09
C ALA A 491 26.61 17.20 15.93
N VAL A 492 26.75 16.25 16.86
CA VAL A 492 25.99 14.99 16.84
C VAL A 492 24.51 15.24 17.07
N ARG A 493 24.14 16.16 17.96
CA ARG A 493 22.73 16.49 18.22
C ARG A 493 22.06 17.13 17.00
N GLU A 494 22.73 18.06 16.34
CA GLU A 494 22.25 18.68 15.10
C GLU A 494 22.14 17.64 13.99
N ALA A 495 23.16 16.79 13.81
CA ALA A 495 23.14 15.72 12.83
C ALA A 495 22.03 14.69 13.12
N TYR A 496 21.72 14.40 14.39
CA TYR A 496 20.59 13.55 14.78
C TYR A 496 19.24 14.19 14.42
N ALA A 497 19.06 15.48 14.73
CA ALA A 497 17.84 16.22 14.39
C ALA A 497 17.63 16.33 12.88
N TYR A 498 18.70 16.57 12.13
CA TYR A 498 18.71 16.54 10.67
C TYR A 498 18.30 15.18 10.12
N ARG A 499 18.89 14.09 10.65
CA ARG A 499 18.60 12.72 10.21
C ARG A 499 17.19 12.26 10.56
N LYS A 500 16.65 12.69 11.70
CA LYS A 500 15.26 12.46 12.10
C LYS A 500 14.25 13.28 11.26
N ALA A 501 14.73 14.28 10.51
CA ALA A 501 13.93 15.19 9.71
C ALA A 501 12.94 16.03 10.55
N ASP A 502 13.32 16.45 11.76
CA ASP A 502 12.42 17.11 12.71
C ASP A 502 11.77 18.38 12.13
N LYS A 503 12.53 19.20 11.37
CA LYS A 503 12.01 20.42 10.71
C LYS A 503 10.91 20.09 9.70
N GLU A 504 11.10 19.06 8.88
CA GLU A 504 10.11 18.66 7.88
C GLU A 504 8.89 18.03 8.54
N LEU A 505 9.07 17.16 9.55
CA LEU A 505 7.95 16.60 10.30
C LEU A 505 7.04 17.69 10.90
N ILE A 506 7.63 18.76 11.45
CA ILE A 506 6.86 19.90 11.97
C ILE A 506 6.07 20.60 10.86
N LYS A 507 6.68 20.84 9.69
CA LYS A 507 5.98 21.47 8.55
C LYS A 507 4.78 20.63 8.12
N GLN A 508 4.95 19.32 8.07
CA GLN A 508 3.88 18.40 7.66
C GLN A 508 2.76 18.31 8.67
N TYR A 509 3.07 18.20 9.97
CA TYR A 509 2.01 18.24 10.99
C TYR A 509 1.24 19.56 10.95
N ARG A 510 1.92 20.69 10.71
CA ARG A 510 1.25 22.00 10.51
C ARG A 510 0.39 22.02 9.25
N PHE A 511 0.86 21.44 8.15
CA PHE A 511 0.10 21.36 6.90
C PHE A 511 -1.16 20.51 7.08
N MET A 512 -1.03 19.31 7.65
CA MET A 512 -2.14 18.43 7.97
C MET A 512 -3.12 19.09 8.95
N GLN A 513 -2.62 19.74 10.00
CA GLN A 513 -3.46 20.52 10.92
C GLN A 513 -4.30 21.55 10.17
N ARG A 514 -3.70 22.34 9.27
CA ARG A 514 -4.43 23.36 8.48
C ARG A 514 -5.49 22.74 7.58
N ILE A 515 -5.19 21.65 6.89
CA ILE A 515 -6.16 20.98 6.02
C ILE A 515 -7.35 20.47 6.84
N PHE A 516 -7.09 19.82 7.98
CA PHE A 516 -8.16 19.31 8.86
C PHE A 516 -8.97 20.44 9.50
N THR A 517 -8.34 21.56 9.87
CA THR A 517 -9.06 22.76 10.32
C THR A 517 -9.97 23.32 9.24
N SER A 518 -9.46 23.48 8.01
CA SER A 518 -10.26 23.97 6.87
C SER A 518 -11.43 23.03 6.55
N ALA A 519 -11.21 21.72 6.57
CA ALA A 519 -12.25 20.72 6.37
C ALA A 519 -13.31 20.78 7.47
N ARG A 520 -12.91 20.93 8.74
CA ARG A 520 -13.87 21.12 9.84
C ARG A 520 -14.74 22.36 9.64
N VAL A 521 -14.13 23.49 9.32
CA VAL A 521 -14.85 24.74 9.06
C VAL A 521 -15.81 24.61 7.87
N ALA A 522 -15.44 23.86 6.83
CA ALA A 522 -16.32 23.60 5.70
C ALA A 522 -17.49 22.69 6.09
N LEU A 523 -17.23 21.61 6.84
CA LEU A 523 -18.26 20.70 7.35
C LEU A 523 -19.23 21.38 8.32
N ASP A 524 -18.78 22.36 9.10
CA ASP A 524 -19.61 23.16 10.00
C ASP A 524 -20.58 24.11 9.26
N ARG A 525 -20.30 24.42 7.99
CA ARG A 525 -21.10 25.36 7.18
C ARG A 525 -22.21 24.67 6.40
N THR A 526 -22.15 23.35 6.26
CA THR A 526 -23.11 22.58 5.46
C THR A 526 -23.77 21.47 6.27
N HIS A 527 -25.07 21.29 6.04
CA HIS A 527 -25.86 20.18 6.55
C HIS A 527 -26.30 19.24 5.43
N ASP A 528 -25.87 19.50 4.19
CA ASP A 528 -26.14 18.63 3.04
C ASP A 528 -25.20 17.40 3.09
N PRO A 529 -25.74 16.17 3.20
CA PRO A 529 -24.92 14.96 3.26
C PRO A 529 -24.04 14.77 2.00
N GLU A 530 -24.49 15.19 0.81
CA GLU A 530 -23.69 15.06 -0.42
C GLU A 530 -22.48 16.00 -0.39
N GLU A 531 -22.68 17.27 -0.04
CA GLU A 531 -21.60 18.23 0.10
C GLU A 531 -20.60 17.81 1.19
N GLN A 532 -21.08 17.27 2.32
CA GLN A 532 -20.22 16.71 3.36
C GLN A 532 -19.36 15.55 2.83
N ARG A 533 -19.93 14.64 2.03
CA ARG A 533 -19.18 13.54 1.39
C ARG A 533 -18.12 14.05 0.41
N GLU A 534 -18.42 15.08 -0.38
CA GLU A 534 -17.43 15.71 -1.28
C GLU A 534 -16.27 16.34 -0.51
N ILE A 535 -16.55 17.03 0.61
CA ILE A 535 -15.50 17.58 1.47
C ILE A 535 -14.61 16.47 2.05
N LEU A 536 -15.22 15.38 2.54
CA LEU A 536 -14.50 14.22 3.06
C LEU A 536 -13.67 13.49 1.98
N LEU A 537 -14.16 13.46 0.74
CA LEU A 537 -13.41 12.93 -0.40
C LEU A 537 -12.18 13.80 -0.67
N SER A 538 -12.35 15.11 -0.79
CA SER A 538 -11.25 16.05 -1.03
C SER A 538 -10.21 16.02 0.10
N LEU A 539 -10.67 15.93 1.35
CA LEU A 539 -9.81 15.78 2.53
C LEU A 539 -8.96 14.51 2.46
N GLY A 540 -9.57 13.38 2.11
CA GLY A 540 -8.87 12.11 1.99
C GLY A 540 -7.85 12.11 0.86
N ASP A 541 -8.17 12.68 -0.30
CA ASP A 541 -7.24 12.82 -1.43
C ASP A 541 -6.03 13.70 -1.07
N ALA A 542 -6.27 14.82 -0.39
CA ALA A 542 -5.19 15.70 0.09
C ALA A 542 -4.29 14.99 1.11
N ALA A 543 -4.90 14.26 2.06
CA ALA A 543 -4.16 13.49 3.07
C ALA A 543 -3.32 12.36 2.45
N LEU A 544 -3.88 11.60 1.51
CA LEU A 544 -3.16 10.55 0.77
C LEU A 544 -1.99 11.11 -0.02
N THR A 545 -2.17 12.26 -0.67
CA THR A 545 -1.12 12.94 -1.43
C THR A 545 0.04 13.37 -0.52
N GLU A 546 -0.25 14.02 0.60
CA GLU A 546 0.78 14.42 1.58
C GLU A 546 1.53 13.22 2.16
N HIS A 547 0.82 12.13 2.50
CA HIS A 547 1.45 10.90 2.99
C HIS A 547 2.35 10.24 1.94
N ALA A 548 1.95 10.30 0.66
CA ALA A 548 2.74 9.81 -0.46
C ALA A 548 4.05 10.61 -0.62
N GLU A 549 3.97 11.94 -0.58
CA GLU A 549 5.12 12.84 -0.68
C GLU A 549 6.08 12.68 0.50
N TRP A 550 5.55 12.57 1.72
CA TRP A 550 6.38 12.31 2.91
C TRP A 550 7.18 11.02 2.80
N THR A 551 6.51 9.94 2.37
CA THR A 551 7.11 8.61 2.25
C THR A 551 8.26 8.63 1.24
N LEU A 552 8.10 9.36 0.13
CA LEU A 552 9.15 9.58 -0.86
C LEU A 552 10.35 10.32 -0.26
N MET A 553 10.10 11.48 0.37
CA MET A 553 11.15 12.29 0.97
C MET A 553 11.99 11.49 1.99
N GLN A 554 11.35 10.64 2.79
CA GLN A 554 12.06 9.81 3.77
C GLN A 554 12.91 8.71 3.12
N ARG A 555 12.44 8.15 2.00
CA ARG A 555 13.18 7.13 1.24
C ARG A 555 14.40 7.71 0.51
N GLU A 556 14.27 8.87 -0.12
CA GLU A 556 15.39 9.51 -0.83
C GLU A 556 16.57 9.82 0.11
N ARG A 557 16.27 10.28 1.34
CA ARG A 557 17.27 10.51 2.40
C ARG A 557 18.02 9.26 2.85
N GLN A 558 17.50 8.05 2.59
CA GLN A 558 18.28 6.82 2.79
C GLN A 558 19.28 6.60 1.66
N VAL A 559 18.87 6.78 0.41
CA VAL A 559 19.69 6.46 -0.77
C VAL A 559 20.91 7.38 -0.89
N GLU A 560 20.75 8.67 -0.59
CA GLU A 560 21.86 9.63 -0.65
C GLU A 560 23.01 9.32 0.32
N HIS A 561 22.73 8.59 1.40
CA HIS A 561 23.70 8.31 2.47
C HIS A 561 24.09 6.83 2.57
N GLY A 562 23.52 5.94 1.75
CA GLY A 562 24.01 4.57 1.56
C GLY A 562 25.14 4.46 0.51
N LYS A 563 25.53 5.59 -0.09
CA LYS A 563 26.66 5.72 -1.03
C LYS A 563 27.97 6.19 -0.37
N LEU A 564 27.97 6.34 0.96
CA LEU A 564 29.14 6.57 1.80
C LEU A 564 29.42 5.29 2.60
#